data_AF-A0A3B9DBQ4-F1
#
_entry.id   AF-A0A3B9DBQ4-F1
#
_cell.length_a   1.000
_cell.length_b   1.000
_cell.length_c   1.000
_cell.angle_alpha   90.00
_cell.angle_beta   90.00
_cell.angle_gamma   90.00
#
_symmetry.space_group_name_H-M   'P 1'
#
loop_
_entity.id
_entity.type
_entity.pdbx_description
1 polymer ?
#
loop_
_entity_poly.entity_id
_entity_poly.type
_entity_poly.pdbx_seq_one_letter_code
_entity_poly.pdbx_strand_id
1 'polypeptide(L)'
;MERPSVDDYFSDWKQREALVQEMIPVIGRLFSQRNVDILIYGRPLHNRSVTFIMKSHRFVRQAERNEMSEFETHPMLMAMAKLDLWHAQIDLGKLTVRYMEHQNDKGDKAQLADDFVSQELDYLDGKREKPIDKSQDVVLYGFGRIGRLMARLLIERTST
;
A
#
# COMPACT_ATOMS: atom_id res chain seq x y z
N MET A 1 -20.99 21.57 -16.51
CA MET A 1 -20.26 20.30 -16.37
C MET A 1 -21.21 19.20 -16.80
N GLU A 2 -21.00 18.66 -18.00
CA GLU A 2 -21.82 17.59 -18.57
C GLU A 2 -21.59 16.32 -17.75
N ARG A 3 -22.65 15.64 -17.31
CA ARG A 3 -22.49 14.37 -16.57
C ARG A 3 -21.99 13.30 -17.55
N PRO A 4 -20.91 12.57 -17.23
CA PRO A 4 -20.44 11.47 -18.09
C PRO A 4 -21.56 10.45 -18.33
N SER A 5 -21.49 9.77 -19.49
CA SER A 5 -22.44 8.70 -19.81
C SER A 5 -22.31 7.55 -18.82
N VAL A 6 -23.38 6.76 -18.64
CA VAL A 6 -23.37 5.56 -17.80
C VAL A 6 -22.29 4.57 -18.26
N ASP A 7 -22.04 4.51 -19.58
CA ASP A 7 -21.01 3.67 -20.18
C ASP A 7 -19.58 4.11 -19.78
N ASP A 8 -19.35 5.42 -19.64
CA ASP A 8 -18.05 5.98 -19.24
C ASP A 8 -17.75 5.64 -17.78
N TYR A 9 -18.75 5.73 -16.88
CA TYR A 9 -18.58 5.34 -15.48
C TYR A 9 -18.29 3.86 -15.32
N PHE A 10 -18.95 3.02 -16.11
CA PHE A 10 -18.75 1.57 -16.03
C PHE A 10 -17.38 1.15 -16.56
N SER A 11 -16.88 1.82 -17.61
CA SER A 11 -15.55 1.55 -18.16
C SER A 11 -14.42 2.02 -17.22
N ASP A 12 -14.50 3.23 -16.65
CA ASP A 12 -13.55 3.73 -15.64
C ASP A 12 -13.51 2.82 -14.41
N TRP A 13 -14.67 2.41 -13.89
CA TRP A 13 -14.73 1.50 -12.76
C TRP A 13 -14.07 0.15 -13.04
N LYS A 14 -14.29 -0.43 -14.23
CA LYS A 14 -13.65 -1.69 -14.65
C LYS A 14 -12.13 -1.57 -14.75
N GLN A 15 -11.62 -0.46 -15.26
CA GLN A 15 -10.18 -0.22 -15.35
C GLN A 15 -9.55 -0.16 -13.95
N ARG A 16 -10.16 0.57 -13.02
CA ARG A 16 -9.71 0.61 -11.62
C ARG A 16 -9.76 -0.76 -10.96
N GLU A 17 -10.80 -1.55 -11.24
CA GLU A 17 -10.92 -2.92 -10.75
C GLU A 17 -9.75 -3.79 -11.24
N ALA A 18 -9.42 -3.70 -12.53
CA ALA A 18 -8.31 -4.43 -13.14
C ALA A 18 -6.96 -4.05 -12.50
N LEU A 19 -6.70 -2.75 -12.31
CA LEU A 19 -5.48 -2.29 -11.62
C LEU A 19 -5.36 -2.89 -10.22
N VAL A 20 -6.45 -2.89 -9.44
CA VAL A 20 -6.43 -3.47 -8.09
C VAL A 20 -6.19 -4.98 -8.12
N GLN A 21 -6.76 -5.69 -9.09
CA GLN A 21 -6.49 -7.12 -9.27
C GLN A 21 -5.01 -7.40 -9.55
N GLU A 22 -4.32 -6.51 -10.27
CA GLU A 22 -2.87 -6.57 -10.49
C GLU A 22 -2.06 -6.21 -9.24
N MET A 23 -2.54 -5.27 -8.41
CA MET A 23 -1.88 -4.87 -7.16
C MET A 23 -1.86 -5.98 -6.11
N ILE A 24 -2.95 -6.76 -5.98
CA ILE A 24 -3.11 -7.78 -4.93
C ILE A 24 -1.94 -8.77 -4.86
N PRO A 25 -1.51 -9.44 -5.95
CA PRO A 25 -0.39 -10.37 -5.88
C PRO A 25 0.94 -9.69 -5.54
N VAL A 26 1.14 -8.42 -5.93
CA VAL A 26 2.34 -7.66 -5.57
C VAL A 26 2.37 -7.35 -4.08
N ILE A 27 1.27 -6.82 -3.53
CA ILE A 27 1.10 -6.58 -2.10
C ILE A 27 1.30 -7.88 -1.31
N GLY A 28 0.70 -8.98 -1.79
CA GLY A 28 0.82 -10.30 -1.18
C GLY A 28 2.26 -10.80 -1.12
N ARG A 29 3.06 -10.64 -2.19
CA ARG A 29 4.48 -11.01 -2.19
C ARG A 29 5.32 -10.12 -1.30
N LEU A 30 5.13 -8.80 -1.34
CA LEU A 30 5.83 -7.85 -0.47
C LEU A 30 5.60 -8.20 1.00
N PHE A 31 4.35 -8.48 1.38
CA PHE A 31 4.00 -8.90 2.74
C PHE A 31 4.60 -10.27 3.08
N SER A 32 4.25 -11.33 2.34
CA SER A 32 4.57 -12.71 2.73
C SER A 32 6.02 -13.14 2.52
N GLN A 33 6.78 -12.50 1.64
CA GLN A 33 8.15 -12.92 1.32
C GLN A 33 9.20 -11.96 1.88
N ARG A 34 8.85 -10.67 2.03
CA ARG A 34 9.77 -9.62 2.43
C ARG A 34 9.38 -8.91 3.72
N ASN A 35 8.24 -9.30 4.32
CA ASN A 35 7.69 -8.66 5.51
C ASN A 35 7.56 -7.13 5.32
N VAL A 36 7.05 -6.73 4.15
CA VAL A 36 6.78 -5.33 3.82
C VAL A 36 5.27 -5.09 3.86
N ASP A 37 4.84 -4.32 4.85
CA ASP A 37 3.45 -3.93 5.04
C ASP A 37 3.11 -2.71 4.19
N ILE A 38 2.18 -2.88 3.24
CA ILE A 38 1.66 -1.79 2.42
C ILE A 38 0.37 -1.25 3.03
N LEU A 39 0.37 0.04 3.32
CA LEU A 39 -0.78 0.77 3.86
C LEU A 39 -1.32 1.77 2.83
N ILE A 40 -2.58 2.13 2.99
CA ILE A 40 -3.14 3.35 2.42
C ILE A 40 -3.77 4.17 3.56
N TYR A 41 -3.14 5.30 3.91
CA TYR A 41 -3.56 6.17 5.01
C TYR A 41 -3.83 5.39 6.30
N GLY A 42 -2.84 4.58 6.71
CA GLY A 42 -2.90 3.74 7.90
C GLY A 42 -3.74 2.46 7.79
N ARG A 43 -4.43 2.21 6.66
CA ARG A 43 -5.19 0.97 6.44
C ARG A 43 -4.34 -0.07 5.71
N PRO A 44 -4.08 -1.25 6.29
CA PRO A 44 -3.29 -2.29 5.61
C PRO A 44 -4.03 -2.89 4.42
N LEU A 45 -3.29 -3.09 3.33
CA LEU A 45 -3.79 -3.61 2.06
C LEU A 45 -3.60 -5.13 1.90
N HIS A 46 -2.73 -5.76 2.69
CA HIS A 46 -2.55 -7.21 2.66
C HIS A 46 -3.84 -7.94 3.08
N ASN A 47 -4.12 -9.11 2.49
CA ASN A 47 -5.30 -9.93 2.79
C ASN A 47 -6.64 -9.16 2.66
N ARG A 48 -6.71 -8.18 1.76
CA ARG A 48 -7.93 -7.40 1.48
C ARG A 48 -8.52 -7.76 0.13
N SER A 49 -9.85 -7.63 0.02
CA SER A 49 -10.56 -7.81 -1.25
C SER A 49 -10.39 -6.58 -2.15
N VAL A 50 -10.60 -6.77 -3.46
CA VAL A 50 -10.62 -5.70 -4.45
C VAL A 50 -11.51 -4.54 -4.01
N THR A 51 -12.74 -4.85 -3.58
CA THR A 51 -13.71 -3.86 -3.11
C THR A 51 -13.19 -3.06 -1.91
N PHE A 52 -12.47 -3.70 -0.98
CA PHE A 52 -11.89 -3.00 0.17
C PHE A 52 -10.82 -1.99 -0.26
N ILE A 53 -9.93 -2.41 -1.17
CA ILE A 53 -8.85 -1.55 -1.68
C ILE A 53 -9.45 -0.35 -2.45
N MET A 54 -10.43 -0.58 -3.33
CA MET A 54 -11.10 0.52 -4.05
C MET A 54 -11.85 1.48 -3.11
N LYS A 55 -12.52 0.96 -2.07
CA LYS A 55 -13.16 1.81 -1.05
C LYS A 55 -12.15 2.62 -0.26
N SER A 56 -10.95 2.08 -0.04
CA SER A 56 -9.89 2.78 0.68
C SER A 56 -9.36 3.96 -0.13
N HIS A 57 -9.17 3.83 -1.45
CA HIS A 57 -8.85 4.95 -2.34
C HIS A 57 -9.95 6.01 -2.32
N ARG A 58 -11.23 5.59 -2.42
CA ARG A 58 -12.38 6.51 -2.34
C ARG A 58 -12.40 7.31 -1.04
N PHE A 59 -12.10 6.67 0.09
CA PHE A 59 -12.04 7.34 1.39
C PHE A 59 -10.95 8.41 1.41
N VAL A 60 -9.76 8.12 0.90
CA VAL A 60 -8.65 9.09 0.85
C VAL A 60 -8.99 10.29 -0.02
N ARG A 61 -9.51 10.06 -1.23
CA ARG A 61 -9.95 11.13 -2.13
C ARG A 61 -10.95 12.10 -1.46
N GLN A 62 -11.85 11.57 -0.63
CA GLN A 62 -12.80 12.39 0.12
C GLN A 62 -12.14 13.17 1.26
N ALA A 63 -11.17 12.56 1.96
CA ALA A 63 -10.51 13.16 3.11
C ALA A 63 -9.50 14.26 2.70
N GLU A 64 -8.62 13.94 1.76
CA GLU A 64 -7.50 14.80 1.33
C GLU A 64 -7.88 15.76 0.20
N ARG A 65 -9.10 15.65 -0.34
CA ARG A 65 -9.59 16.45 -1.48
C ARG A 65 -8.62 16.44 -2.69
N ASN A 66 -7.93 15.32 -2.89
CA ASN A 66 -7.06 15.09 -4.05
C ASN A 66 -7.77 14.18 -5.08
N GLU A 67 -7.14 13.97 -6.23
CA GLU A 67 -7.70 13.08 -7.27
C GLU A 67 -7.19 11.64 -7.18
N MET A 68 -6.51 11.27 -6.08
CA MET A 68 -5.84 9.98 -5.98
C MET A 68 -6.81 8.81 -6.17
N SER A 69 -6.39 7.90 -7.03
CA SER A 69 -7.09 6.69 -7.40
C SER A 69 -6.10 5.55 -7.64
N GLU A 70 -6.66 4.42 -8.06
CA GLU A 70 -5.91 3.24 -8.45
C GLU A 70 -4.91 3.53 -9.59
N PHE A 71 -5.21 4.50 -10.47
CA PHE A 71 -4.33 4.89 -11.56
C PHE A 71 -3.01 5.50 -11.08
N GLU A 72 -3.03 6.26 -9.98
CA GLU A 72 -1.84 6.90 -9.42
C GLU A 72 -1.10 5.96 -8.47
N THR A 73 -1.81 5.14 -7.68
CA THR A 73 -1.15 4.25 -6.71
C THR A 73 -0.56 2.99 -7.35
N HIS A 74 -1.14 2.51 -8.44
CA HIS A 74 -0.64 1.35 -9.17
C HIS A 74 0.81 1.49 -9.65
N PRO A 75 1.19 2.52 -10.44
CA PRO A 75 2.57 2.68 -10.90
C PRO A 75 3.55 2.86 -9.73
N MET A 76 3.14 3.51 -8.65
CA MET A 76 3.95 3.66 -7.44
C MET A 76 4.23 2.31 -6.78
N LEU A 77 3.22 1.44 -6.66
CA LEU A 77 3.40 0.08 -6.15
C LEU A 77 4.31 -0.76 -7.06
N MET A 78 4.16 -0.64 -8.39
CA MET A 78 5.01 -1.37 -9.33
C MET A 78 6.46 -0.91 -9.29
N ALA A 79 6.70 0.39 -9.11
CA ALA A 79 8.04 0.94 -8.85
C ALA A 79 8.62 0.37 -7.55
N MET A 80 7.86 0.37 -6.46
CA MET A 80 8.28 -0.23 -5.18
C MET A 80 8.64 -1.71 -5.31
N ALA A 81 7.92 -2.46 -6.14
CA ALA A 81 8.17 -3.89 -6.35
C ALA A 81 9.52 -4.20 -7.03
N LYS A 82 10.13 -3.21 -7.69
CA LYS A 82 11.46 -3.32 -8.32
C LYS A 82 12.61 -3.17 -7.32
N LEU A 83 12.35 -2.53 -6.18
CA LEU A 83 13.34 -2.32 -5.12
C LEU A 83 13.49 -3.58 -4.26
N ASP A 84 14.62 -3.69 -3.55
CA ASP A 84 14.93 -4.74 -2.58
C ASP A 84 14.54 -4.30 -1.16
N LEU A 85 13.23 -4.10 -0.96
CA LEU A 85 12.65 -3.65 0.31
C LEU A 85 12.38 -4.84 1.26
N TRP A 86 12.74 -4.68 2.54
CA TRP A 86 12.55 -5.68 3.60
C TRP A 86 12.13 -5.03 4.92
N HIS A 87 11.32 -5.74 5.72
CA HIS A 87 11.03 -5.40 7.12
C HIS A 87 10.56 -3.94 7.33
N ALA A 88 9.69 -3.45 6.46
CA ALA A 88 9.25 -2.06 6.45
C ALA A 88 7.73 -1.94 6.40
N GLN A 89 7.21 -0.82 6.89
CA GLN A 89 5.82 -0.44 6.72
C GLN A 89 5.75 0.85 5.91
N ILE A 90 5.11 0.80 4.75
CA ILE A 90 5.12 1.90 3.78
C ILE A 90 3.67 2.30 3.47
N ASP A 91 3.37 3.58 3.63
CA ASP A 91 2.08 4.14 3.24
C ASP A 91 2.09 4.58 1.78
N LEU A 92 1.59 3.69 0.92
CA LEU A 92 1.48 3.89 -0.52
C LEU A 92 0.63 5.13 -0.84
N GLY A 93 -0.42 5.37 -0.05
CA GLY A 93 -1.29 6.52 -0.26
C GLY A 93 -0.55 7.84 -0.07
N LYS A 94 0.20 7.98 1.01
CA LYS A 94 1.02 9.18 1.27
C LYS A 94 2.13 9.35 0.25
N LEU A 95 2.82 8.26 -0.11
CA LEU A 95 3.87 8.27 -1.14
C LEU A 95 3.32 8.75 -2.49
N THR A 96 2.13 8.27 -2.87
CA THR A 96 1.46 8.66 -4.11
C THR A 96 1.05 10.13 -4.09
N VAL A 97 0.54 10.65 -2.98
CA VAL A 97 0.20 12.08 -2.87
C VAL A 97 1.44 12.96 -3.04
N ARG A 98 2.56 12.61 -2.41
CA ARG A 98 3.83 13.34 -2.59
C ARG A 98 4.32 13.29 -4.04
N TYR A 99 4.12 12.18 -4.73
CA TYR A 99 4.43 12.08 -6.16
C TYR A 99 3.51 12.96 -7.02
N MET A 100 2.21 13.00 -6.75
CA MET A 100 1.28 13.90 -7.44
C MET A 100 1.62 15.37 -7.21
N GLU A 101 2.02 15.76 -5.99
CA GLU A 101 2.51 17.10 -5.68
C GLU A 101 3.78 17.43 -6.49
N HIS A 102 4.73 16.50 -6.56
CA HIS A 102 5.93 16.65 -7.39
C HIS A 102 5.60 16.81 -8.88
N GLN A 103 4.63 16.05 -9.39
CA GLN A 103 4.17 16.19 -10.77
C GLN A 103 3.56 17.58 -11.03
N ASN A 104 2.75 18.08 -10.10
CA ASN A 104 2.16 19.41 -10.20
C ASN A 104 3.22 20.53 -10.16
N ASP A 105 4.22 20.40 -9.28
CA ASP A 105 5.27 21.41 -9.10
C ASP A 105 6.29 21.43 -10.25
N LYS A 106 6.61 20.27 -10.83
CA LYS A 106 7.64 20.13 -11.87
C LYS A 106 7.09 20.08 -13.29
N GLY A 107 5.81 19.78 -13.47
CA GLY A 107 5.18 19.60 -14.78
C GLY A 107 5.94 18.59 -15.64
N ASP A 108 6.30 18.98 -16.87
CA ASP A 108 7.03 18.11 -17.81
C ASP A 108 8.43 17.68 -17.33
N LYS A 109 8.97 18.32 -16.28
CA LYS A 109 10.25 17.96 -15.66
C LYS A 109 10.08 17.02 -14.46
N ALA A 110 8.87 16.57 -14.18
CA ALA A 110 8.62 15.62 -13.12
C ALA A 110 9.37 14.31 -13.41
N GLN A 111 9.89 13.71 -12.34
CA GLN A 111 10.53 12.40 -12.43
C GLN A 111 9.49 11.35 -12.77
N LEU A 112 9.93 10.25 -13.38
CA LEU A 112 9.11 9.07 -13.53
C LEU A 112 8.88 8.42 -12.15
N ALA A 113 7.79 7.67 -12.02
CA ALA A 113 7.44 7.00 -10.78
C ALA A 113 8.57 6.11 -10.24
N ASP A 114 9.27 5.38 -11.11
CA ASP A 114 10.42 4.54 -10.74
C ASP A 114 11.54 5.36 -10.07
N ASP A 115 11.94 6.47 -10.69
CA ASP A 115 13.02 7.32 -10.20
C ASP A 115 12.63 8.00 -8.88
N PHE A 116 11.39 8.49 -8.80
CA PHE A 116 10.88 9.14 -7.59
C PHE A 116 10.80 8.16 -6.42
N VAL A 117 10.27 6.95 -6.64
CA VAL A 117 10.17 5.92 -5.61
C VAL A 117 11.55 5.44 -5.17
N SER A 118 12.46 5.22 -6.11
CA SER A 118 13.85 4.88 -5.81
C SER A 118 14.50 5.93 -4.92
N GLN A 119 14.36 7.22 -5.27
CA GLN A 119 14.89 8.32 -4.48
C GLN A 119 14.25 8.41 -3.09
N GLU A 120 12.92 8.31 -2.99
CA GLU A 120 12.20 8.43 -1.72
C GLU A 120 12.46 7.24 -0.78
N LEU A 121 12.73 6.05 -1.31
CA LEU A 121 12.93 4.82 -0.55
C LEU A 121 14.39 4.33 -0.53
N ASP A 122 15.35 5.12 -1.02
CA ASP A 122 16.79 4.78 -1.05
C ASP A 122 17.33 4.38 0.34
N TYR A 123 16.82 5.03 1.39
CA TYR A 123 17.20 4.71 2.77
C TYR A 123 16.74 3.31 3.23
N LEU A 124 15.90 2.60 2.47
CA LEU A 124 15.45 1.23 2.73
C LEU A 124 15.97 0.23 1.70
N ASP A 125 16.28 0.67 0.48
CA ASP A 125 16.65 -0.25 -0.60
C ASP A 125 17.92 -1.04 -0.29
N GLY A 126 17.86 -2.35 -0.50
CA GLY A 126 18.95 -3.30 -0.19
C GLY A 126 19.21 -3.54 1.31
N LYS A 127 18.49 -2.89 2.22
CA LYS A 127 18.65 -3.07 3.67
C LYS A 127 17.78 -4.23 4.17
N ARG A 128 18.43 -5.36 4.43
CA ARG A 128 17.77 -6.62 4.86
C ARG A 128 17.84 -6.89 6.36
N GLU A 129 18.28 -5.92 7.15
CA GLU A 129 18.44 -6.10 8.59
C GLU A 129 17.10 -6.42 9.24
N LYS A 130 17.08 -7.49 10.03
CA LYS A 130 15.90 -7.86 10.80
C LYS A 130 15.78 -6.92 11.99
N PRO A 131 14.55 -6.48 12.36
CA PRO A 131 14.35 -5.65 13.54
C PRO A 131 14.81 -6.33 14.84
N ILE A 132 14.79 -7.67 14.86
CA ILE A 132 15.26 -8.50 15.96
C ILE A 132 16.10 -9.66 15.41
N ASP A 133 17.23 -9.95 16.05
CA ASP A 133 18.13 -11.04 15.64
C ASP A 133 17.53 -12.42 15.88
N LYS A 134 16.68 -12.55 16.91
CA LYS A 134 16.07 -13.81 17.32
C LYS A 134 14.59 -13.62 17.61
N SER A 135 13.78 -14.59 17.17
CA SER A 135 12.36 -14.67 17.53
C SER A 135 12.20 -14.70 19.06
N GLN A 136 11.17 -14.03 19.56
CA GLN A 136 10.88 -13.92 20.99
C GLN A 136 9.70 -14.83 21.36
N ASP A 137 9.90 -15.62 22.41
CA ASP A 137 8.82 -16.41 22.99
C ASP A 137 7.90 -15.50 23.81
N VAL A 138 6.60 -15.54 23.53
CA VAL A 138 5.59 -14.72 24.20
C VAL A 138 4.66 -15.61 25.02
N VAL A 139 4.60 -15.38 26.34
CA VAL A 139 3.66 -16.05 27.24
C VAL A 139 2.54 -15.10 27.62
N LEU A 140 1.30 -15.43 27.21
CA LEU A 140 0.12 -14.65 27.58
C LEU A 140 -0.48 -15.17 28.90
N TYR A 141 -0.21 -14.48 30.01
CA TYR A 141 -0.85 -14.78 31.29
C TYR A 141 -2.27 -14.20 31.33
N GLY A 142 -3.28 -15.05 31.57
CA GLY A 142 -4.69 -14.67 31.54
C GLY A 142 -5.32 -14.76 30.14
N PHE A 143 -5.68 -15.99 29.71
CA PHE A 143 -6.21 -16.27 28.37
C PHE A 143 -7.74 -16.12 28.25
N GLY A 144 -8.26 -15.02 28.79
CA GLY A 144 -9.67 -14.65 28.71
C GLY A 144 -10.04 -13.95 27.39
N ARG A 145 -10.96 -12.98 27.45
CA ARG A 145 -11.37 -12.20 26.27
C ARG A 145 -10.21 -11.40 25.66
N ILE A 146 -9.43 -10.71 26.50
CA ILE A 146 -8.29 -9.89 26.06
C ILE A 146 -7.13 -10.79 25.59
N GLY A 147 -6.79 -11.84 26.36
CA GLY A 147 -5.71 -12.76 25.99
C GLY A 147 -5.92 -13.41 24.62
N ARG A 148 -7.15 -13.83 24.29
CA ARG A 148 -7.48 -14.35 22.96
C ARG A 148 -7.39 -13.30 21.85
N LEU A 149 -7.78 -12.06 22.14
CA LEU A 149 -7.65 -10.96 21.18
C LEU A 149 -6.19 -10.66 20.89
N MET A 150 -5.36 -10.58 21.94
CA MET A 150 -3.92 -10.39 21.81
C MET A 150 -3.26 -11.52 21.01
N ALA A 151 -3.58 -12.78 21.31
CA ALA A 151 -3.06 -13.91 20.54
C ALA A 151 -3.44 -13.83 19.06
N ARG A 152 -4.69 -13.46 18.74
CA ARG A 152 -5.12 -13.28 17.35
C ARG A 152 -4.32 -12.18 16.65
N LEU A 153 -4.14 -11.04 17.30
CA LEU A 153 -3.35 -9.92 16.75
C LEU A 153 -1.87 -10.29 16.56
N LEU A 154 -1.29 -11.03 17.51
CA LEU A 154 0.08 -11.54 17.39
C LEU A 154 0.20 -12.49 16.20
N ILE A 155 -0.71 -13.46 16.06
CA ILE A 155 -0.70 -14.42 14.93
C ILE A 155 -0.89 -13.69 13.60
N GLU A 156 -1.81 -12.72 13.51
CA GLU A 156 -2.06 -11.94 12.29
C GLU A 156 -0.83 -11.14 11.85
N ARG A 157 0.00 -10.67 12.79
CA ARG A 157 1.22 -9.90 12.50
C ARG A 157 2.51 -10.70 12.42
N THR A 158 2.51 -11.95 12.92
CA THR A 158 3.71 -12.80 13.01
C THR A 158 3.65 -13.99 12.06
N SER A 159 2.53 -14.19 11.35
CA SER A 159 2.43 -15.21 10.30
C SER A 159 3.14 -14.73 9.03
N THR A 160 4.47 -14.60 9.09
CA THR A 160 5.40 -14.48 7.97
C THR A 160 6.72 -15.09 8.39
#